data_AF-A0A949L9N6-F1
#
_entry.id   AF-A0A949L9N6-F1
#
_cell.length_a   1.000
_cell.length_b   1.000
_cell.length_c   1.000
_cell.angle_alpha   90.00
_cell.angle_beta   90.00
_cell.angle_gamma   90.00
#
_symmetry.space_group_name_H-M   'P 1'
#
loop_
_entity.id
_entity.type
_entity.pdbx_description
1 polymer ?
#
loop_
_entity_poly.entity_id
_entity_poly.type
_entity_poly.pdbx_seq_one_letter_code
_entity_poly.pdbx_strand_id
1 'polypeptide(L)'
;MPVTPSEIFDLALERHRRPWNFTVQFVAVLCFGLTLLLHSFLLFATSLILFGVGFLELSLPDMPQGRWRAFVHAFVEWERNWSALPWSFGKWVWFGFVLLLGCLLVWALWTRDLAVLALFIGFGYLARVVAENREGGIDP
;
A
#
# COMPACT_ATOMS: atom_id res chain seq x y z
N MET A 1 -7.41 28.95 -16.22
CA MET A 1 -6.51 29.22 -15.08
C MET A 1 -5.37 28.23 -15.16
N PRO A 2 -4.09 28.63 -15.03
CA PRO A 2 -2.99 27.68 -15.04
C PRO A 2 -3.10 26.80 -13.79
N VAL A 3 -3.23 25.48 -13.99
CA VAL A 3 -3.28 24.51 -12.89
C VAL A 3 -1.90 24.45 -12.26
N THR A 4 -1.81 24.65 -10.95
CA THR A 4 -0.53 24.58 -10.23
C THR A 4 -0.16 23.13 -9.92
N PRO A 5 1.14 22.78 -9.82
CA PRO A 5 1.55 21.42 -9.46
C PRO A 5 0.98 20.95 -8.11
N SER A 6 0.77 21.86 -7.16
CA SER A 6 0.11 21.58 -5.89
C SER A 6 -1.36 21.18 -6.07
N GLU A 7 -2.11 21.88 -6.94
CA GLU A 7 -3.50 21.52 -7.22
C GLU A 7 -3.64 20.15 -7.88
N ILE A 8 -2.70 19.79 -8.78
CA ILE A 8 -2.66 18.45 -9.40
C ILE A 8 -2.39 17.39 -8.33
N PHE A 9 -1.45 17.65 -7.43
CA PHE A 9 -1.10 16.73 -6.35
C PHE A 9 -2.27 16.55 -5.37
N ASP A 10 -2.90 17.64 -4.95
CA ASP A 10 -4.06 17.60 -4.05
C ASP A 10 -5.23 16.83 -4.67
N LEU A 11 -5.50 17.05 -5.96
CA LEU A 11 -6.52 16.30 -6.70
C LEU A 11 -6.17 14.81 -6.82
N ALA A 12 -4.91 14.47 -7.09
CA ALA A 12 -4.47 13.07 -7.12
C ALA A 12 -4.62 12.39 -5.76
N LEU A 13 -4.32 13.11 -4.69
CA LEU A 13 -4.44 12.63 -3.31
C LEU A 13 -5.92 12.46 -2.91
N GLU A 14 -6.79 13.38 -3.30
CA GLU A 14 -8.24 13.26 -3.10
C GLU A 14 -8.78 12.02 -3.82
N ARG A 15 -8.37 11.79 -5.06
CA ARG A 15 -8.79 10.64 -5.85
C ARG A 15 -8.27 9.32 -5.29
N HIS A 16 -7.01 9.26 -4.86
CA HIS A 16 -6.44 8.08 -4.17
C HIS A 16 -7.30 7.64 -2.98
N ARG A 17 -7.81 8.60 -2.22
CA ARG A 17 -8.60 8.36 -1.00
C ARG A 17 -10.01 7.84 -1.26
N ARG A 18 -10.50 7.86 -2.51
CA ARG A 18 -11.79 7.23 -2.85
C ARG A 18 -11.65 5.70 -2.77
N PRO A 19 -12.59 4.97 -2.12
CA PRO A 19 -12.39 3.55 -1.83
C PRO A 19 -12.14 2.66 -3.06
N TRP A 20 -12.82 2.95 -4.18
CA TRP A 20 -12.62 2.22 -5.43
C TRP A 20 -11.25 2.51 -6.05
N ASN A 21 -10.83 3.76 -6.07
CA ASN A 21 -9.54 4.19 -6.57
C ASN A 21 -8.40 3.53 -5.79
N PHE A 22 -8.48 3.56 -4.46
CA PHE A 22 -7.57 2.84 -3.57
C PHE A 22 -7.53 1.35 -3.91
N THR A 23 -8.69 0.71 -4.08
CA THR A 23 -8.78 -0.73 -4.39
C THR A 23 -8.10 -1.04 -5.72
N VAL A 24 -8.32 -0.22 -6.75
CA VAL A 24 -7.69 -0.38 -8.08
C VAL A 24 -6.17 -0.22 -7.97
N GLN A 25 -5.67 0.76 -7.23
CA GLN A 25 -4.23 0.95 -7.01
C GLN A 25 -3.61 -0.15 -6.17
N PHE A 26 -4.32 -0.65 -5.17
CA PHE A 26 -3.89 -1.80 -4.39
C PHE A 26 -3.73 -3.04 -5.28
N VAL A 27 -4.72 -3.33 -6.13
CA VAL A 27 -4.62 -4.41 -7.13
C VAL A 27 -3.46 -4.16 -8.10
N ALA A 28 -3.24 -2.91 -8.53
CA ALA A 28 -2.10 -2.56 -9.38
C ALA A 28 -0.75 -2.90 -8.72
N VAL A 29 -0.60 -2.62 -7.43
CA VAL A 29 0.61 -2.98 -6.64
C VAL A 29 0.76 -4.50 -6.54
N LEU A 30 -0.33 -5.26 -6.34
CA LEU A 30 -0.28 -6.72 -6.36
C LEU A 30 0.15 -7.26 -7.74
N CYS A 31 -0.39 -6.72 -8.82
CA CYS A 31 0.01 -7.05 -10.19
C CYS A 31 1.49 -6.71 -10.45
N PHE A 32 2.00 -5.62 -9.88
CA PHE A 32 3.41 -5.27 -9.96
C PHE A 32 4.28 -6.27 -9.19
N GLY A 33 3.85 -6.71 -8.00
CA GLY A 33 4.54 -7.78 -7.26
C GLY A 33 4.60 -9.09 -8.07
N LEU A 34 3.51 -9.47 -8.72
CA LEU A 34 3.48 -10.63 -9.63
C LEU A 34 4.32 -10.41 -10.88
N THR A 35 4.44 -9.18 -11.37
CA THR A 35 5.34 -8.81 -12.47
C THR A 35 6.77 -9.12 -12.09
N LEU A 36 7.22 -8.70 -10.90
CA LEU A 36 8.57 -8.97 -10.42
C LEU A 36 8.81 -10.48 -10.29
N LEU A 37 7.84 -11.22 -9.75
CA LEU A 37 7.98 -12.66 -9.57
C LEU A 37 8.01 -13.43 -10.90
N LEU A 38 7.11 -13.11 -11.83
CA LEU A 38 6.93 -13.85 -13.08
C LEU A 38 7.73 -13.26 -14.26
N HIS A 39 8.31 -12.07 -14.09
CA HIS A 39 9.00 -11.31 -15.14
C HIS A 39 8.12 -11.11 -16.39
N SER A 40 6.82 -10.89 -16.19
CA SER A 40 5.84 -10.80 -17.27
C SER A 40 5.58 -9.35 -17.67
N PHE A 41 5.88 -9.01 -18.93
CA PHE A 41 5.59 -7.70 -19.50
C PHE A 41 4.09 -7.35 -19.50
N LEU A 42 3.21 -8.34 -19.67
CA LEU A 42 1.76 -8.12 -19.65
C LEU A 42 1.28 -7.68 -18.27
N LEU A 43 1.81 -8.31 -17.21
CA LEU A 43 1.49 -7.91 -15.84
C LEU A 43 2.07 -6.52 -15.54
N PHE A 44 3.25 -6.21 -16.07
CA PHE A 44 3.84 -4.88 -15.92
C PHE A 44 2.93 -3.81 -16.52
N ALA A 45 2.55 -3.97 -17.80
CA ALA A 45 1.66 -3.06 -18.48
C ALA A 45 0.31 -2.93 -17.75
N THR A 46 -0.26 -4.05 -17.30
CA THR A 46 -1.51 -4.07 -16.54
C THR A 46 -1.38 -3.29 -15.24
N SER A 47 -0.28 -3.47 -14.49
CA SER A 47 -0.04 -2.74 -13.24
C SER A 47 0.06 -1.23 -13.48
N LEU A 48 0.77 -0.78 -14.52
CA LEU A 48 0.87 0.64 -14.87
C LEU A 48 -0.48 1.24 -15.25
N ILE A 49 -1.25 0.52 -16.08
CA ILE A 49 -2.58 0.98 -16.52
C ILE A 49 -3.52 1.09 -15.31
N LEU A 50 -3.61 0.05 -14.49
CA LEU A 50 -4.47 0.07 -13.30
C LEU A 50 -4.06 1.15 -12.31
N PHE A 51 -2.75 1.33 -12.08
CA PHE A 51 -2.26 2.37 -11.18
C PHE A 51 -2.66 3.77 -11.67
N GLY A 52 -2.51 4.03 -12.97
CA GLY A 52 -2.96 5.27 -13.61
C GLY A 52 -4.47 5.48 -13.55
N VAL A 53 -5.25 4.43 -13.84
CA VAL A 53 -6.72 4.45 -13.78
C VAL A 53 -7.22 4.77 -12.38
N GLY A 54 -6.51 4.35 -11.33
CA GLY A 54 -6.84 4.71 -9.96
C GLY A 54 -6.70 6.20 -9.62
N PHE A 55 -6.07 7.01 -10.47
CA PHE A 55 -6.07 8.48 -10.34
C PHE A 55 -7.14 9.17 -11.18
N LEU A 56 -7.99 8.41 -11.88
CA LEU A 56 -9.13 8.95 -12.63
C LEU A 56 -10.38 9.01 -11.75
N GLU A 57 -11.34 9.82 -12.19
CA GLU A 57 -12.67 9.81 -11.57
C GLU A 57 -13.45 8.58 -12.04
N LEU A 58 -13.45 7.54 -11.22
CA LEU A 58 -14.21 6.33 -11.48
C LEU A 58 -15.68 6.60 -11.13
N SER A 59 -16.56 6.61 -12.14
CA SER A 59 -18.01 6.72 -11.96
C SER A 59 -18.59 5.37 -11.50
N LEU A 60 -18.14 4.90 -10.33
CA LEU A 60 -18.60 3.66 -9.70
C LEU A 60 -19.59 3.99 -8.57
N PRO A 61 -20.58 3.11 -8.31
CA PRO A 61 -21.48 3.29 -7.18
C PRO A 61 -20.71 3.26 -5.87
N ASP A 62 -21.31 3.78 -4.78
CA ASP A 62 -20.67 3.73 -3.47
C ASP A 62 -20.27 2.30 -3.08
N MET A 63 -19.05 2.15 -2.57
CA MET A 63 -18.56 0.84 -2.13
C MET A 63 -19.46 0.29 -1.02
N PRO A 64 -19.99 -0.94 -1.16
CA PRO A 64 -20.85 -1.54 -0.15
C PRO A 64 -20.17 -1.60 1.21
N GLN A 65 -20.96 -1.51 2.28
CA GLN A 65 -20.44 -1.64 3.64
C GLN A 65 -19.94 -3.07 3.86
N GLY A 66 -18.75 -3.21 4.45
CA GLY A 66 -18.13 -4.51 4.69
C GLY A 66 -16.70 -4.39 5.21
N ARG A 67 -16.08 -5.54 5.49
CA ARG A 67 -14.71 -5.63 6.03
C ARG A 67 -13.68 -4.94 5.13
N TRP A 68 -13.83 -5.08 3.82
CA TRP A 68 -12.95 -4.43 2.85
C TRP A 68 -13.04 -2.91 2.92
N ARG A 69 -14.25 -2.35 2.92
CA ARG A 69 -14.45 -0.90 3.06
C ARG A 69 -13.87 -0.36 4.37
N ALA A 70 -14.05 -1.08 5.47
CA ALA A 70 -13.45 -0.73 6.76
C ALA A 70 -11.92 -0.73 6.70
N PHE A 71 -11.32 -1.75 6.07
CA PHE A 71 -9.87 -1.83 5.85
C PHE A 71 -9.35 -0.65 5.02
N VAL A 72 -10.01 -0.33 3.89
CA VAL A 72 -9.61 0.80 3.03
C VAL A 72 -9.70 2.13 3.78
N HIS A 73 -10.78 2.37 4.52
CA HIS A 73 -10.90 3.58 5.35
C HIS A 73 -9.83 3.67 6.42
N ALA A 74 -9.56 2.57 7.15
CA ALA A 74 -8.53 2.54 8.18
C ALA A 74 -7.14 2.82 7.59
N PHE A 75 -6.84 2.26 6.42
CA PHE A 75 -5.56 2.49 5.73
C PHE A 75 -5.41 3.93 5.25
N VAL A 76 -6.45 4.49 4.61
CA VAL A 76 -6.45 5.89 4.16
C VAL A 76 -6.33 6.86 5.33
N GLU A 77 -7.01 6.59 6.44
CA GLU A 77 -6.92 7.41 7.64
C GLU A 77 -5.54 7.30 8.29
N TRP A 78 -4.99 6.09 8.36
CA TRP A 78 -3.61 5.86 8.80
C TRP A 78 -2.60 6.63 7.94
N GLU A 79 -2.71 6.55 6.61
CA GLU A 79 -1.83 7.27 5.68
C GLU A 79 -1.96 8.79 5.88
N ARG A 80 -3.19 9.31 5.99
CA ARG A 80 -3.44 10.73 6.27
C ARG A 80 -2.78 11.15 7.58
N ASN A 81 -3.01 10.41 8.66
CA ASN A 81 -2.45 10.74 9.97
C ASN A 81 -0.92 10.66 9.96
N TRP A 82 -0.35 9.64 9.31
CA TRP A 82 1.09 9.50 9.15
C TRP A 82 1.69 10.67 8.36
N SER A 83 1.06 11.07 7.26
CA SER A 83 1.51 12.20 6.43
C SER A 83 1.48 13.53 7.19
N ALA A 84 0.47 13.74 8.04
CA ALA A 84 0.30 14.97 8.83
C ALA A 84 1.26 15.08 10.02
N LEU A 85 1.81 13.97 10.53
CA LEU A 85 2.78 14.00 11.62
C LEU A 85 4.06 14.74 11.21
N PRO A 86 4.63 15.61 12.08
CA PRO A 86 5.89 16.29 11.78
C PRO A 86 7.03 15.29 11.59
N TRP A 87 8.01 15.66 10.75
CA TRP A 87 9.20 14.84 10.49
C TRP A 87 10.15 14.86 11.69
N SER A 88 9.91 13.95 12.63
CA SER A 88 10.81 13.66 13.74
C SER A 88 11.88 12.64 13.35
N PHE A 89 12.96 12.54 14.13
CA PHE A 89 13.99 11.51 13.93
C PHE A 89 13.38 10.09 13.97
N GLY A 90 12.43 9.83 14.87
CA GLY A 90 11.72 8.55 14.93
C GLY A 90 10.95 8.25 13.64
N LYS A 91 10.27 9.25 13.05
CA LYS A 91 9.58 9.12 11.77
C LYS A 91 10.56 8.82 10.63
N TRP A 92 11.74 9.44 10.63
CA TRP A 92 12.81 9.18 9.66
C TRP A 92 13.36 7.76 9.76
N VAL A 93 13.66 7.29 10.97
CA VAL A 93 14.14 5.91 11.20
C VAL A 93 13.09 4.91 10.75
N TRP A 94 11.83 5.11 11.11
CA TRP A 94 10.73 4.23 10.70
C TRP A 94 10.54 4.23 9.19
N PHE A 95 10.56 5.40 8.54
CA PHE A 95 10.49 5.51 7.08
C PHE A 95 11.65 4.79 6.41
N GLY A 96 12.89 4.99 6.89
CA GLY A 96 14.08 4.30 6.38
C GLY A 96 13.99 2.79 6.54
N PHE A 97 13.47 2.30 7.66
CA PHE A 97 13.24 0.89 7.90
C PHE A 97 12.19 0.30 6.93
N VAL A 98 11.05 0.96 6.75
CA VAL A 98 10.02 0.55 5.79
C VAL A 98 10.55 0.57 4.36
N LEU A 99 11.34 1.58 4.00
CA LEU A 99 11.98 1.68 2.70
C LEU A 99 12.96 0.51 2.48
N LEU A 100 13.78 0.19 3.48
CA LEU A 100 14.69 -0.95 3.41
C LEU A 100 13.94 -2.27 3.23
N LEU A 101 12.87 -2.50 4.00
CA LEU A 101 12.02 -3.69 3.84
C LEU A 101 11.38 -3.74 2.44
N GLY A 102 10.92 -2.61 1.92
CA GLY A 102 10.39 -2.51 0.56
C GLY A 102 11.42 -2.88 -0.50
N CYS A 103 12.64 -2.35 -0.40
CA CYS A 103 13.74 -2.69 -1.30
C CYS A 103 14.11 -4.18 -1.23
N LEU A 104 14.18 -4.75 -0.03
CA LEU A 104 14.44 -6.18 0.18
C LEU A 104 13.33 -7.05 -0.41
N LEU A 105 12.06 -6.65 -0.26
CA LEU A 105 10.93 -7.36 -0.84
C LEU A 105 10.96 -7.33 -2.37
N VAL A 106 11.22 -6.16 -2.97
CA VAL A 106 11.39 -6.02 -4.42
C VAL A 106 12.53 -6.89 -4.93
N TRP A 107 13.67 -6.86 -4.25
CA TRP A 107 14.82 -7.71 -4.58
C TRP A 107 14.47 -9.19 -4.48
N ALA A 108 13.82 -9.64 -3.40
CA ALA A 108 13.44 -11.03 -3.19
C ALA A 108 12.41 -11.52 -4.23
N LEU A 109 11.43 -10.69 -4.60
CA LEU A 109 10.49 -11.00 -5.67
C LEU A 109 11.20 -11.13 -7.02
N TRP A 110 12.16 -10.25 -7.30
CA TRP A 110 12.94 -10.26 -8.53
C TRP A 110 13.88 -11.47 -8.62
N THR A 111 14.61 -11.81 -7.55
CA THR A 111 15.50 -12.98 -7.52
C THR A 111 14.75 -14.30 -7.32
N ARG A 112 13.44 -14.23 -7.01
CA ARG A 112 12.59 -15.37 -6.63
C ARG A 112 13.13 -16.12 -5.42
N ASP A 113 13.73 -15.40 -4.48
CA ASP A 113 14.26 -15.98 -3.25
C ASP A 113 13.11 -16.37 -2.30
N LEU A 114 12.69 -17.64 -2.37
CA LEU A 114 11.59 -18.17 -1.56
C LEU A 114 11.88 -18.13 -0.07
N ALA A 115 13.14 -18.19 0.36
CA ALA A 115 13.48 -18.15 1.78
C ALA A 115 13.21 -16.76 2.35
N VAL A 116 13.64 -15.72 1.64
CA VAL A 116 13.37 -14.33 2.05
C VAL A 116 11.88 -14.02 2.00
N LEU A 117 11.18 -14.47 0.96
CA LEU A 117 9.72 -14.31 0.88
C LEU A 117 8.99 -15.03 2.04
N ALA A 118 9.44 -16.24 2.40
CA ALA A 118 8.89 -16.97 3.54
C ALA A 118 9.14 -16.24 4.87
N LEU A 119 10.30 -15.59 5.04
CA LEU A 119 10.58 -14.74 6.20
C LEU A 119 9.62 -13.54 6.28
N PHE A 120 9.34 -12.86 5.16
CA PHE A 120 8.36 -11.78 5.13
C PHE A 120 6.97 -12.26 5.58
N ILE A 121 6.53 -13.42 5.09
CA ILE A 121 5.25 -14.03 5.51
C ILE A 121 5.29 -14.40 7.00
N GLY A 122 6.36 -15.04 7.45
CA GLY A 122 6.54 -15.47 8.84
C GLY A 122 6.56 -14.30 9.83
N PHE A 123 7.34 -13.26 9.55
CA PHE A 123 7.36 -12.04 10.37
C PHE A 123 6.02 -11.30 10.34
N GLY A 124 5.36 -11.24 9.18
CA GLY A 124 4.02 -10.65 9.07
C GLY A 124 2.99 -11.41 9.92
N TYR A 125 3.03 -12.74 9.90
CA TYR A 125 2.19 -13.57 10.76
C TYR A 125 2.51 -13.38 12.25
N LEU A 126 3.79 -13.33 12.61
CA LEU A 126 4.21 -13.09 13.99
C LEU A 126 3.74 -11.72 14.49
N ALA A 127 3.88 -10.67 13.66
CA ALA A 127 3.40 -9.33 13.99
C ALA A 127 1.89 -9.32 14.23
N ARG A 128 1.12 -10.06 13.42
CA ARG A 128 -0.31 -10.26 13.63
C ARG A 128 -0.60 -10.95 14.96
N VAL A 129 0.09 -12.05 15.27
CA VAL A 129 -0.10 -12.79 16.54
C VAL A 129 0.22 -11.90 17.75
N VAL A 130 1.29 -11.11 17.68
CA VAL A 130 1.64 -10.14 18.74
C VAL A 130 0.55 -9.08 18.91
N ALA A 131 -0.03 -8.58 17.81
CA ALA A 131 -1.13 -7.62 17.87
C ALA A 131 -2.39 -8.25 18.51
N GLU A 132 -2.77 -9.45 18.09
CA GLU A 132 -3.91 -10.19 18.65
C GLU A 132 -3.69 -10.50 20.16
N ASN A 133 -2.48 -10.87 20.57
CA ASN A 133 -2.14 -11.11 21.97
C ASN A 133 -2.25 -9.86 22.83
N ARG A 134 -1.76 -8.71 22.33
CA ARG A 134 -1.88 -7.42 23.02
C ARG A 134 -3.33 -6.97 23.16
N GLU A 135 -4.14 -7.15 22.12
CA GLU A 135 -5.58 -6.90 22.18
C GLU A 135 -6.28 -7.81 23.20
N GLY A 136 -5.79 -9.05 23.36
CA GLY A 136 -6.23 -10.01 24.37
C GLY A 136 -5.69 -9.76 25.79
N GLY A 137 -4.91 -8.70 26.01
CA GLY A 137 -4.32 -8.37 27.32
C GLY A 137 -3.13 -9.24 27.73
N ILE A 138 -2.58 -10.04 26.81
CA ILE A 138 -1.34 -10.77 27.01
C ILE A 138 -0.21 -9.85 26.53
N ASP A 139 0.50 -9.23 27.48
CA ASP A 139 1.69 -8.45 27.19
C ASP A 139 2.88 -9.41 27.03
N PRO A 140 3.51 -9.51 25.84
CA PRO A 140 4.69 -10.35 25.62
C PRO A 140 5.99 -9.75 26.17
#